data_AF-A0A2E1F8U4-F1
#
_entry.id   AF-A0A2E1F8U4-F1
#
_cell.length_a   1.000
_cell.length_b   1.000
_cell.length_c   1.000
_cell.angle_alpha   90.00
_cell.angle_beta   90.00
_cell.angle_gamma   90.00
#
_symmetry.space_group_name_H-M   'P 1'
#
loop_
_entity.id
_entity.type
_entity.pdbx_description
1 polymer ?
#
loop_
_entity_poly.entity_id
_entity_poly.type
_entity_poly.pdbx_seq_one_letter_code
_entity_poly.pdbx_strand_id
1 'polypeptide(L)'
;MGLSVACVVHCFFAPTFIIFSLGISSFSIESELIHYIIILLAVPISSLALTIGYRHHHNLTFLIIGVIGLSILVIAVLLGESLLGELGEQLLTLAGSMLVAFSHYKNYRTCKALECSCHDNQIY
;
A
#
# COMPACT_ATOMS: atom_id res chain seq x y z
N MET A 1 -11.27 -9.82 8.75
CA MET A 1 -11.99 -8.76 8.02
C MET A 1 -11.40 -7.36 8.21
N GLY A 2 -11.12 -6.91 9.43
CA GLY A 2 -10.68 -5.53 9.69
C GLY A 2 -9.37 -5.12 9.00
N LEU A 3 -8.34 -5.99 8.98
CA LEU A 3 -7.02 -5.61 8.47
C LEU A 3 -6.99 -5.27 6.96
N SER A 4 -7.58 -6.08 6.08
CA SER A 4 -7.56 -5.77 4.63
C SER A 4 -8.40 -4.56 4.27
N VAL A 5 -9.54 -4.36 4.92
CA VAL A 5 -10.38 -3.17 4.70
C VAL A 5 -9.68 -1.92 5.23
N ALA A 6 -9.08 -2.00 6.43
CA ALA A 6 -8.27 -0.94 6.98
C ALA A 6 -7.08 -0.61 6.07
N CYS A 7 -6.39 -1.61 5.49
CA CYS A 7 -5.29 -1.40 4.55
C CYS A 7 -5.74 -0.68 3.28
N VAL A 8 -6.90 -1.03 2.70
CA VAL A 8 -7.43 -0.34 1.50
C VAL A 8 -7.79 1.12 1.82
N VAL A 9 -8.47 1.36 2.95
CA VAL A 9 -8.82 2.72 3.39
C VAL A 9 -7.54 3.53 3.65
N HIS A 10 -6.58 2.98 4.39
CA HIS A 10 -5.29 3.59 4.70
C HIS A 10 -4.47 3.89 3.43
N CYS A 11 -4.34 2.94 2.49
CA CYS A 11 -3.55 3.12 1.27
C CYS A 11 -4.13 4.19 0.33
N PHE A 12 -5.40 4.57 0.48
CA PHE A 12 -6.03 5.62 -0.31
C PHE A 12 -6.08 6.96 0.44
N PHE A 13 -6.52 6.95 1.70
CA PHE A 13 -6.70 8.17 2.49
C PHE A 13 -5.41 8.72 3.09
N ALA A 14 -4.53 7.87 3.63
CA ALA A 14 -3.29 8.34 4.26
C ALA A 14 -2.39 9.14 3.29
N PRO A 15 -2.08 8.65 2.07
CA PRO A 15 -1.25 9.43 1.15
C PRO A 15 -1.95 10.71 0.68
N THR A 16 -3.26 10.66 0.40
CA THR A 16 -4.03 11.82 -0.04
C THR A 16 -4.06 12.93 1.02
N PHE A 17 -4.29 12.56 2.27
CA PHE A 17 -4.40 13.52 3.37
C PHE A 17 -3.04 14.14 3.72
N ILE A 18 -1.96 13.36 3.65
CA ILE A 18 -0.60 13.84 3.88
C ILE A 18 -0.17 14.82 2.78
N ILE A 19 -0.34 14.46 1.50
CA ILE A 19 -0.01 15.34 0.38
C ILE A 19 -0.81 16.64 0.45
N PHE A 20 -2.12 16.54 0.73
CA PHE A 20 -2.98 17.71 0.87
C PHE A 20 -2.56 18.59 2.05
N SER A 21 -2.25 18.00 3.21
CA SER A 21 -1.83 18.73 4.41
C SER A 21 -0.46 19.41 4.25
N LEU A 22 0.48 18.79 3.53
CA LEU A 22 1.80 19.35 3.28
C LEU A 22 1.77 20.45 2.21
N GLY A 23 0.86 20.38 1.23
CA GLY A 23 0.70 21.42 0.21
C GLY A 23 0.23 22.79 0.74
N ILE A 24 -0.34 22.83 1.95
CA ILE A 24 -0.83 24.08 2.59
C ILE A 24 0.17 24.67 3.59
N SER A 25 1.13 23.87 4.06
CA SER A 25 2.11 24.28 5.08
C SER A 25 3.51 24.21 4.50
N SER A 26 4.13 25.36 4.26
CA SER A 26 5.55 25.52 3.90
C SER A 26 6.51 25.12 5.03
N PHE A 27 6.24 24.02 5.74
CA PHE A 27 7.11 23.44 6.76
C PHE A 27 8.07 22.46 6.07
N SER A 28 9.16 23.02 5.55
CA SER A 28 10.16 22.34 4.70
C SER A 28 11.16 21.45 5.48
N ILE A 29 10.91 21.19 6.76
CA ILE A 29 11.82 20.40 7.60
C ILE A 29 11.07 19.11 7.96
N GLU A 30 11.54 17.97 7.45
CA GLU A 30 11.15 16.57 7.76
C GLU A 30 10.12 15.82 6.86
N SER A 31 9.70 16.34 5.69
CA SER A 31 8.76 15.63 4.79
C SER A 31 9.30 14.30 4.23
N GLU A 32 10.62 14.22 4.03
CA GLU A 32 11.30 13.07 3.43
C GLU A 32 11.39 11.89 4.43
N LEU A 33 11.70 12.18 5.71
CA LEU A 33 11.73 11.17 6.78
C LEU A 33 10.36 10.54 7.01
N ILE A 34 9.29 11.33 6.91
CA ILE A 34 7.91 10.85 7.03
C ILE A 34 7.58 9.87 5.90
N HIS A 35 7.96 10.19 4.65
CA HIS A 35 7.78 9.27 3.51
C HIS A 35 8.53 7.94 3.70
N TYR A 36 9.77 7.98 4.20
CA TYR A 36 10.56 6.78 4.49
C TYR A 36 9.91 5.91 5.59
N ILE A 37 9.46 6.50 6.70
CA ILE A 37 8.82 5.76 7.79
C ILE A 37 7.51 5.11 7.34
N ILE A 38 6.72 5.81 6.53
CA ILE A 38 5.46 5.26 5.99
C ILE A 38 5.74 4.06 5.10
N ILE A 39 6.73 4.12 4.20
CA ILE A 39 7.11 2.96 3.38
C ILE A 39 7.64 1.82 4.24
N LEU A 40 8.47 2.11 5.23
CA LEU A 40 9.05 1.12 6.13
C LEU A 40 7.97 0.30 6.87
N LEU A 41 6.84 0.93 7.21
CA LEU A 41 5.68 0.25 7.80
C LEU A 41 4.77 -0.38 6.74
N ALA A 42 4.48 0.32 5.64
CA ALA A 42 3.54 -0.13 4.62
C ALA A 42 4.01 -1.38 3.88
N VAL A 43 5.32 -1.51 3.61
CA VAL A 43 5.93 -2.64 2.92
C VAL A 43 5.73 -3.97 3.67
N PRO A 44 6.17 -4.13 4.94
CA PRO A 44 6.01 -5.38 5.67
C PRO A 44 4.53 -5.71 5.94
N ILE A 45 3.71 -4.70 6.26
CA ILE A 45 2.27 -4.90 6.52
C ILE A 45 1.55 -5.38 5.26
N SER A 46 1.79 -4.73 4.11
CA SER A 46 1.19 -5.19 2.84
C SER A 46 1.71 -6.57 2.46
N SER A 47 3.01 -6.83 2.57
CA SER A 47 3.61 -8.12 2.22
C SER A 47 3.02 -9.27 3.05
N LEU A 48 2.83 -9.06 4.36
CA LEU A 48 2.17 -10.03 5.24
C LEU A 48 0.72 -10.29 4.80
N ALA A 49 -0.06 -9.23 4.57
CA ALA A 49 -1.46 -9.35 4.15
C ALA A 49 -1.61 -10.07 2.79
N LEU A 50 -0.72 -9.79 1.84
CA LEU A 50 -0.64 -10.46 0.53
C LEU A 50 -0.25 -11.93 0.67
N THR A 51 0.75 -12.24 1.51
CA THR A 51 1.22 -13.62 1.74
C THR A 51 0.15 -14.48 2.40
N ILE A 52 -0.58 -13.92 3.38
CA ILE A 52 -1.71 -14.60 4.04
C ILE A 52 -2.82 -14.89 3.02
N GLY A 53 -3.17 -13.92 2.17
CA GLY A 53 -4.16 -14.12 1.12
C GLY A 53 -3.77 -15.19 0.10
N TYR A 54 -2.50 -15.19 -0.32
CA TYR A 54 -1.97 -16.21 -1.22
C TYR A 54 -2.03 -17.61 -0.63
N ARG A 55 -1.65 -17.79 0.64
CA ARG A 55 -1.72 -19.08 1.32
C ARG A 55 -3.13 -19.66 1.38
N HIS A 56 -4.16 -18.83 1.41
CA HIS A 56 -5.54 -19.30 1.55
C HIS A 56 -6.23 -19.62 0.21
N HIS A 57 -5.89 -18.91 -0.86
CA HIS A 57 -6.60 -19.02 -2.14
C HIS A 57 -5.72 -19.44 -3.32
N HIS A 58 -4.40 -19.63 -3.11
CA HIS A 58 -3.40 -20.04 -4.11
C HIS A 58 -3.35 -19.20 -5.40
N ASN A 59 -3.92 -18.00 -5.38
CA ASN A 59 -4.00 -17.14 -6.57
C ASN A 59 -2.82 -16.15 -6.62
N LEU A 60 -1.80 -16.50 -7.41
CA LEU A 60 -0.58 -15.71 -7.58
C LEU A 60 -0.79 -14.36 -8.27
N THR A 61 -1.86 -14.23 -9.06
CA THR A 61 -2.06 -13.06 -9.93
C THR A 61 -2.09 -11.76 -9.13
N PHE A 62 -2.82 -11.73 -8.02
CA PHE A 62 -2.97 -10.53 -7.20
C PHE A 62 -1.75 -10.27 -6.32
N LEU A 63 -1.03 -11.34 -5.93
CA LEU A 63 0.24 -11.21 -5.23
C LEU A 63 1.28 -10.48 -6.09
N ILE A 64 1.40 -10.87 -7.36
CA ILE A 64 2.34 -10.24 -8.31
C ILE A 64 2.00 -8.75 -8.50
N ILE A 65 0.72 -8.41 -8.67
CA ILE A 65 0.29 -7.00 -8.80
C ILE A 65 0.65 -6.19 -7.55
N GLY A 66 0.43 -6.75 -6.36
CA GLY A 66 0.77 -6.11 -5.10
C GLY A 66 2.27 -5.90 -4.94
N VAL A 67 3.09 -6.90 -5.29
CA VAL A 67 4.56 -6.80 -5.27
C VAL A 67 5.06 -5.74 -6.26
N ILE A 68 4.49 -5.67 -7.46
CA ILE A 68 4.81 -4.63 -8.45
C ILE A 68 4.48 -3.25 -7.86
N GLY A 69 3.29 -3.07 -7.29
CA GLY A 69 2.91 -1.81 -6.64
C GLY A 69 3.85 -1.40 -5.51
N LEU A 70 4.26 -2.35 -4.66
CA LEU A 70 5.25 -2.12 -3.60
C LEU A 70 6.60 -1.70 -4.18
N SER A 71 7.06 -2.37 -5.24
CA SER A 71 8.34 -2.04 -5.87
C SER A 71 8.34 -0.63 -6.45
N ILE A 72 7.22 -0.20 -7.05
CA ILE A 72 7.05 1.16 -7.57
C ILE A 72 7.11 2.19 -6.43
N LEU A 73 6.46 1.91 -5.29
CA LEU A 73 6.53 2.79 -4.11
C LEU A 73 7.97 2.93 -3.58
N VAL A 74 8.69 1.81 -3.50
CA VAL A 74 10.10 1.81 -3.07
C VAL A 74 10.96 2.62 -4.04
N ILE A 75 10.77 2.45 -5.36
CA ILE A 75 11.48 3.21 -6.38
C ILE A 75 11.17 4.70 -6.26
N ALA A 76 9.90 5.08 -6.06
CA ALA A 76 9.51 6.48 -5.91
C ALA A 76 10.28 7.18 -4.79
N VAL A 77 10.39 6.54 -3.63
CA VAL A 77 11.12 7.09 -2.47
C VAL A 77 12.64 7.03 -2.64
N LEU A 78 13.18 5.98 -3.27
CA LEU A 78 14.64 5.88 -3.49
C LEU A 78 15.15 6.90 -4.51
N LEU A 79 14.36 7.21 -5.54
CA LEU A 79 14.71 8.24 -6.51
C LEU A 79 14.45 9.64 -5.95
N GLY A 80 13.35 9.78 -5.19
CA GLY A 80 12.95 11.00 -4.50
C GLY A 80 12.74 12.21 -5.43
N GLU A 81 12.46 13.34 -4.81
CA GLU A 81 12.23 14.61 -5.50
C GLU A 81 13.45 15.05 -6.32
N SER A 82 14.66 14.81 -5.83
CA SER A 82 15.90 15.25 -6.50
C SER A 82 16.06 14.70 -7.92
N LEU A 83 15.53 13.50 -8.21
CA LEU A 83 15.65 12.88 -9.54
C LEU A 83 14.34 12.88 -10.33
N LEU A 84 13.19 12.71 -9.67
CA LEU A 84 11.88 12.65 -10.31
C LEU A 84 11.18 14.01 -10.40
N GLY A 85 11.61 14.98 -9.59
CA GLY A 85 10.86 16.21 -9.30
C GLY A 85 9.61 15.92 -8.46
N GLU A 86 9.04 16.97 -7.88
CA GLU A 86 7.86 16.88 -6.99
C GLU A 86 6.68 16.16 -7.66
N LEU A 87 6.36 16.54 -8.91
CA LEU A 87 5.27 15.91 -9.67
C LEU A 87 5.57 14.45 -10.03
N GLY A 88 6.83 14.11 -10.31
CA GLY A 88 7.22 12.75 -10.67
C GLY A 88 7.11 11.80 -9.49
N GLU A 89 7.62 12.20 -8.32
CA GLU A 89 7.48 11.46 -7.07
C GLU A 89 6.01 11.24 -6.71
N GLN A 90 5.19 12.30 -6.82
CA GLN A 90 3.77 12.24 -6.51
C GLN A 90 3.02 11.26 -7.43
N LEU A 91 3.23 11.35 -8.74
CA LEU A 91 2.57 10.47 -9.72
C LEU A 91 3.00 9.01 -9.53
N LEU A 92 4.28 8.76 -9.27
CA LEU A 92 4.80 7.41 -9.10
C LEU A 92 4.29 6.77 -7.80
N THR A 93 4.22 7.55 -6.72
CA THR A 93 3.64 7.14 -5.44
C THR A 93 2.14 6.85 -5.57
N LEU A 94 1.42 7.68 -6.31
CA LEU A 94 -0.01 7.51 -6.57
C LEU A 94 -0.27 6.26 -7.42
N ALA A 95 0.54 6.01 -8.45
CA ALA A 95 0.46 4.80 -9.27
C ALA A 95 0.76 3.53 -8.45
N GLY A 96 1.84 3.55 -7.66
CA GLY A 96 2.22 2.43 -6.79
C GLY A 96 1.14 2.10 -5.77
N SER A 97 0.63 3.11 -5.06
CA SER A 97 -0.45 2.94 -4.06
C SER A 97 -1.74 2.40 -4.67
N MET A 98 -2.14 2.84 -5.87
CA MET A 98 -3.30 2.30 -6.58
C MET A 98 -3.17 0.81 -6.89
N LEU A 99 -1.99 0.36 -7.36
CA LEU A 99 -1.73 -1.05 -7.64
C LEU A 99 -1.79 -1.91 -6.37
N VAL A 100 -1.20 -1.43 -5.28
CA VAL A 100 -1.27 -2.12 -3.97
C VAL A 100 -2.71 -2.19 -3.47
N ALA A 101 -3.45 -1.08 -3.50
CA ALA A 101 -4.86 -1.04 -3.10
C ALA A 101 -5.72 -1.98 -3.95
N PHE A 102 -5.50 -2.02 -5.27
CA PHE A 102 -6.20 -2.93 -6.17
C PHE A 102 -5.91 -4.40 -5.85
N SER A 103 -4.64 -4.74 -5.55
CA SER A 103 -4.27 -6.09 -5.15
C SER A 103 -4.99 -6.55 -3.88
N HIS A 104 -5.06 -5.69 -2.85
CA HIS A 104 -5.78 -5.96 -1.61
C HIS A 104 -7.29 -6.07 -1.81
N TYR A 105 -7.87 -5.19 -2.63
CA TYR A 105 -9.30 -5.25 -2.97
C TYR A 105 -9.65 -6.57 -3.68
N LYS A 106 -8.83 -7.01 -4.63
CA LYS A 106 -9.03 -8.29 -5.32
C LYS A 106 -8.83 -9.49 -4.41
N ASN A 107 -7.83 -9.45 -3.52
CA ASN A 107 -7.60 -10.47 -2.51
C ASN A 107 -8.82 -10.60 -1.58
N TYR A 108 -9.33 -9.47 -1.07
CA TYR A 108 -10.56 -9.42 -0.28
C TYR A 108 -11.78 -9.96 -1.03
N ARG A 109 -11.97 -9.55 -2.29
CA ARG A 109 -13.12 -9.99 -3.10
C ARG A 109 -13.09 -11.49 -3.38
N THR A 110 -11.89 -12.05 -3.58
CA THR A 110 -11.69 -13.49 -3.77
C THR A 110 -12.04 -14.26 -2.50
N CYS A 111 -11.60 -13.77 -1.34
CA CYS A 111 -11.98 -14.33 -0.04
C CYS A 111 -13.50 -14.32 0.18
N LYS A 112 -14.18 -13.24 -0.21
CA LYS A 112 -15.65 -13.14 -0.12
C LYS A 112 -16.37 -14.07 -1.09
N ALA A 113 -15.84 -14.23 -2.30
CA ALA A 113 -16.46 -15.08 -3.34
C ALA A 113 -16.35 -16.58 -3.04
N LEU A 114 -15.35 -17.01 -2.26
CA LEU A 114 -15.15 -18.40 -1.89
C LEU A 114 -15.93 -18.83 -0.63
N GLU A 115 -16.91 -18.02 -0.16
CA GLU A 115 -17.67 -18.24 1.09
C GLU A 115 -16.79 -18.68 2.26
N CYS A 116 -15.60 -18.10 2.31
CA CYS A 116 -14.47 -18.79 2.88
C CYS A 116 -14.37 -18.41 4.36
N SER A 117 -14.44 -19.41 5.24
CA SER A 117 -14.28 -19.32 6.71
C SER A 117 -12.84 -18.98 7.14
N CYS A 118 -12.13 -18.14 6.38
CA CYS A 118 -10.73 -17.77 6.59
C CYS A 118 -10.50 -16.89 7.81
N HIS A 119 -11.56 -16.56 8.55
CA HIS A 119 -11.53 -15.57 9.61
C HIS A 119 -11.98 -16.10 10.98
N ASP A 120 -12.19 -17.41 11.10
CA ASP A 120 -12.47 -18.04 12.40
C ASP A 120 -11.22 -18.40 13.23
N ASN A 121 -10.02 -18.26 12.68
CA ASN A 121 -8.77 -18.48 13.42
C ASN A 121 -7.86 -17.24 13.36
N GLN A 122 -8.16 -16.28 14.22
CA GLN A 122 -7.24 -15.23 14.66
C GLN A 122 -7.11 -15.28 16.18
N ILE A 123 -6.79 -16.43 16.78
CA ILE A 123 -6.41 -16.50 18.20
C ILE A 123 -5.34 -17.59 18.38
N TYR A 124 -4.11 -17.16 18.66
CA TYR A 124 -2.92 -17.87 19.18
C TYR A 124 -2.50 -19.23 18.58
#